data_AF-A0AAU7E9W0-F1
#
_entry.id   AF-A0AAU7E9W0-F1
#
_cell.length_a   1.000
_cell.length_b   1.000
_cell.length_c   1.000
_cell.angle_alpha   90.00
_cell.angle_beta   90.00
_cell.angle_gamma   90.00
#
_symmetry.space_group_name_H-M   'P 1'
#
loop_
_entity.id
_entity.type
_entity.pdbx_description
1 polymer ?
#
loop_
_entity_poly.entity_id
_entity_poly.type
_entity_poly.pdbx_seq_one_letter_code
_entity_poly.pdbx_strand_id
1 'polypeptide(L)'
;MEYADFTLENYIKNYNQKLSNNERISLGCQVLRGIEILWNNNILHRDISFNNILLKLYDNIYPVIKISDFGLAKEINSDSISIDTEIKGSLNDFSTLKIKGFNEYNIEDELYALTQVLYFIATGKEN
;
A
#
# COMPACT_ATOMS: atom_id res chain seq x y z
N MET A 1 -6.57 16.15 8.52
CA MET A 1 -7.05 14.84 8.04
C MET A 1 -7.86 14.19 9.16
N GLU A 2 -8.80 13.31 8.82
CA GLU A 2 -9.51 12.47 9.81
C GLU A 2 -8.52 11.56 10.55
N TYR A 3 -8.73 11.32 11.84
CA TYR A 3 -7.90 10.41 12.63
C TYR A 3 -8.29 8.94 12.34
N ALA A 4 -7.33 8.15 11.84
CA ALA A 4 -7.48 6.70 11.67
C ALA A 4 -7.14 5.98 12.97
N ASP A 5 -7.81 4.86 13.24
CA ASP A 5 -7.69 4.16 14.51
C ASP A 5 -6.47 3.22 14.54
N PHE A 6 -6.10 2.65 13.38
CA PHE A 6 -4.98 1.73 13.25
C PHE A 6 -4.23 1.90 11.92
N THR A 7 -2.96 1.48 11.89
CA THR A 7 -2.32 1.02 10.66
C THR A 7 -2.77 -0.41 10.36
N LEU A 8 -2.63 -0.86 9.11
CA LEU A 8 -2.89 -2.25 8.73
C LEU A 8 -2.00 -3.21 9.52
N GLU A 9 -0.74 -2.86 9.70
CA GLU A 9 0.21 -3.59 10.54
C GLU A 9 -0.37 -3.82 11.94
N ASN A 10 -0.70 -2.74 12.64
CA ASN A 10 -1.18 -2.80 14.01
C ASN A 10 -2.51 -3.55 14.11
N TYR A 11 -3.42 -3.33 13.17
CA TYR A 11 -4.71 -4.01 13.18
C TYR A 11 -4.55 -5.52 13.01
N ILE A 12 -3.79 -5.97 12.02
CA ILE A 12 -3.61 -7.42 11.79
C ILE A 12 -2.82 -8.04 12.95
N LYS A 13 -1.74 -7.42 13.44
CA LYS A 13 -0.96 -7.97 14.57
C LYS A 13 -1.81 -8.16 15.83
N ASN A 14 -2.74 -7.26 16.11
CA ASN A 14 -3.60 -7.34 17.30
C ASN A 14 -4.84 -8.24 17.13
N TYR A 15 -5.37 -8.37 15.91
CA TYR A 15 -6.66 -9.01 15.66
C TYR A 15 -6.59 -10.24 14.74
N ASN A 16 -5.41 -10.70 14.29
CA ASN A 16 -5.24 -11.74 13.28
C ASN A 16 -6.15 -12.98 13.49
N GLN A 17 -6.18 -13.50 14.72
CA GLN A 17 -6.93 -14.72 15.06
C GLN A 17 -8.46 -14.52 15.08
N LYS A 18 -8.92 -13.27 15.10
CA LYS A 18 -10.34 -12.89 15.15
C LYS A 18 -10.88 -12.51 13.76
N LEU A 19 -10.01 -12.26 12.78
CA LEU A 19 -10.41 -11.85 11.44
C LEU A 19 -11.01 -13.03 10.67
N SER A 20 -12.27 -12.87 10.27
CA SER A 20 -12.95 -13.77 9.36
C SER A 20 -12.40 -13.64 7.93
N ASN A 21 -12.61 -14.66 7.11
CA ASN A 21 -12.23 -14.62 5.69
C ASN A 21 -12.94 -13.49 4.94
N ASN A 22 -14.20 -13.20 5.28
CA ASN A 22 -14.97 -12.13 4.64
C ASN A 22 -14.39 -10.74 4.97
N GLU A 23 -13.95 -10.54 6.21
CA GLU A 23 -13.25 -9.30 6.59
C GLU A 23 -11.94 -9.16 5.82
N ARG A 24 -11.13 -10.22 5.73
CA ARG A 24 -9.87 -10.19 4.97
C ARG A 24 -10.10 -9.87 3.49
N ILE A 25 -11.09 -10.51 2.87
CA ILE A 25 -11.48 -10.23 1.48
C ILE A 25 -11.92 -8.77 1.35
N SER A 26 -12.73 -8.26 2.29
CA SER A 26 -13.17 -6.86 2.29
C SER A 26 -11.97 -5.91 2.36
N LEU A 27 -11.04 -6.12 3.28
CA LEU A 27 -9.83 -5.30 3.42
C LEU A 27 -8.99 -5.32 2.14
N GLY A 28 -8.72 -6.50 1.58
CA GLY A 28 -7.96 -6.64 0.34
C GLY A 28 -8.63 -5.94 -0.85
N CYS A 29 -9.94 -6.12 -1.03
CA CYS A 29 -10.70 -5.44 -2.08
C CYS A 29 -10.68 -3.92 -1.91
N GLN A 30 -10.75 -3.40 -0.68
CA GLN A 30 -10.69 -1.96 -0.44
C GLN A 30 -9.31 -1.39 -0.78
N VAL A 31 -8.21 -2.09 -0.41
CA VAL A 31 -6.85 -1.70 -0.81
C VAL A 31 -6.73 -1.67 -2.34
N LEU A 32 -7.16 -2.72 -3.03
CA LEU A 32 -7.14 -2.80 -4.49
C LEU A 32 -7.87 -1.62 -5.16
N ARG A 33 -9.08 -1.30 -4.69
CA ARG A 33 -9.85 -0.14 -5.19
C ARG A 33 -9.14 1.17 -4.94
N GLY A 34 -8.52 1.33 -3.77
CA GLY A 34 -7.76 2.53 -3.44
C GLY A 34 -6.58 2.73 -4.39
N ILE A 35 -5.84 1.67 -4.69
CA ILE A 35 -4.71 1.70 -5.64
C ILE A 35 -5.19 1.91 -7.07
N GLU A 36 -6.27 1.26 -7.48
CA GLU A 36 -6.90 1.46 -8.79
C GLU A 36 -7.26 2.93 -9.03
N ILE A 37 -7.78 3.63 -8.01
CA ILE A 37 -8.04 5.07 -8.09
C ILE A 37 -6.76 5.86 -8.35
N LEU A 38 -5.65 5.53 -7.68
CA LEU A 38 -4.36 6.21 -7.90
C LEU A 38 -3.87 6.00 -9.33
N TRP A 39 -3.87 4.75 -9.81
CA TRP A 39 -3.43 4.41 -11.16
C TRP A 39 -4.29 5.07 -12.24
N ASN A 40 -5.61 5.12 -12.04
CA ASN A 40 -6.53 5.81 -12.96
C ASN A 40 -6.30 7.32 -13.02
N ASN A 41 -5.68 7.91 -11.99
CA ASN A 41 -5.25 9.31 -11.96
C ASN A 41 -3.77 9.47 -12.34
N ASN A 42 -3.14 8.45 -12.94
CA ASN A 42 -1.72 8.43 -13.28
C ASN A 42 -0.81 8.72 -12.07
N ILE A 43 -1.16 8.26 -10.87
CA ILE A 43 -0.36 8.44 -9.66
C ILE A 43 0.21 7.09 -9.23
N LEU A 44 1.52 7.03 -9.03
CA LEU A 44 2.21 5.97 -8.30
C LEU A 44 2.44 6.45 -6.88
N HIS A 45 2.07 5.64 -5.89
CA HIS A 45 2.31 5.91 -4.48
C HIS A 45 3.80 5.75 -4.12
N ARG A 46 4.47 4.76 -4.70
CA ARG A 46 5.88 4.37 -4.47
C ARG A 46 6.25 3.89 -3.05
N ASP A 47 5.30 3.86 -2.12
CA ASP A 47 5.50 3.36 -0.75
C ASP A 47 4.24 2.68 -0.20
N ILE A 48 3.68 1.77 -0.99
CA ILE A 48 2.61 0.88 -0.52
C ILE A 48 3.19 -0.01 0.58
N SER A 49 2.71 0.15 1.81
CA SER A 49 3.25 -0.57 2.98
C SER A 49 2.17 -0.85 4.02
N PHE A 50 2.48 -1.74 4.98
CA PHE A 50 1.56 -2.06 6.08
C PHE A 50 1.29 -0.84 6.99
N ASN A 51 2.18 0.15 7.00
CA ASN A 51 2.06 1.35 7.82
C ASN A 51 1.35 2.49 7.10
N ASN A 52 1.44 2.55 5.78
CA ASN A 52 0.79 3.58 4.97
C ASN A 52 -0.65 3.22 4.58
N ILE A 53 -1.09 2.01 4.92
CA ILE A 53 -2.50 1.61 4.85
C ILE A 53 -3.10 1.76 6.25
N LEU A 54 -4.08 2.63 6.36
CA LEU A 54 -4.77 2.96 7.62
C LEU A 54 -6.17 2.36 7.64
N LEU A 55 -6.66 2.08 8.85
CA LEU A 55 -8.00 1.57 9.09
C LEU A 55 -8.75 2.52 10.02
N LYS A 56 -9.99 2.81 9.63
CA LYS A 56 -10.97 3.49 10.46
C LYS A 56 -12.07 2.52 10.83
N LEU A 57 -12.36 2.41 12.12
CA LEU A 57 -13.45 1.61 12.65
C LEU A 57 -14.73 2.44 12.67
N TYR A 58 -15.81 1.80 12.27
CA TYR A 58 -17.16 2.33 12.34
C TYR A 58 -18.07 1.24 12.89
N ASP A 59 -19.10 1.64 13.63
CA ASP A 59 -20.03 0.68 14.21
C ASP A 59 -20.79 -0.08 13.11
N ASN A 60 -20.93 -1.39 13.29
CA ASN A 60 -21.74 -2.28 12.45
C ASN A 60 -21.30 -2.42 10.98
N ILE A 61 -20.11 -1.97 10.60
CA ILE A 61 -19.52 -2.22 9.28
C ILE A 61 -18.08 -2.74 9.41
N TYR A 62 -17.57 -3.35 8.34
CA TYR A 62 -16.16 -3.70 8.28
C TYR A 62 -15.28 -2.45 8.30
N PRO A 63 -14.03 -2.56 8.81
CA PRO A 63 -13.10 -1.44 8.83
C PRO A 63 -12.94 -0.82 7.44
N VAL A 64 -12.89 0.51 7.41
CA VAL A 64 -12.69 1.28 6.18
C VAL A 64 -11.20 1.53 6.00
N ILE A 65 -10.67 1.13 4.86
CA ILE A 65 -9.27 1.36 4.49
C ILE A 65 -9.09 2.79 3.97
N LYS A 66 -7.96 3.40 4.33
CA LYS A 66 -7.48 4.66 3.78
C LYS A 66 -6.00 4.52 3.43
N ILE A 67 -5.63 4.89 2.20
CA ILE A 67 -4.22 5.00 1.80
C ILE A 67 -3.70 6.37 2.26
N SER A 68 -2.48 6.39 2.78
CA SER A 68 -1.86 7.57 3.39
C SER A 68 -0.38 7.68 3.03
N ASP A 69 0.21 8.82 3.38
CA ASP A 69 1.61 9.16 3.11
C ASP A 69 1.99 9.19 1.62
N PHE A 70 1.53 10.24 0.95
CA PHE A 70 1.87 10.55 -0.43
C PHE A 70 3.23 11.28 -0.56
N GLY A 71 4.09 11.26 0.47
CA GLY A 71 5.38 11.95 0.45
C GLY A 71 6.32 11.46 -0.66
N LEU A 72 6.12 10.22 -1.10
CA LEU A 72 6.84 9.62 -2.23
C LEU A 72 5.99 9.53 -3.50
N ALA A 73 4.76 10.01 -3.53
CA ALA A 73 3.91 9.86 -4.71
C ALA A 73 4.50 10.58 -5.94
N LYS A 74 4.30 10.02 -7.14
CA LYS A 74 4.77 10.56 -8.41
C LYS A 74 3.73 10.37 -9.51
N GLU A 75 3.58 11.37 -10.37
CA GLU A 75 2.73 11.27 -11.55
C GLU A 75 3.46 10.50 -12.67
N ILE A 76 2.76 9.55 -13.29
CA ILE A 76 3.24 8.75 -14.41
C ILE A 76 3.43 9.71 -15.59
N ASN A 77 4.68 9.87 -16.04
CA ASN A 77 5.12 10.80 -17.10
C ASN A 77 5.30 12.28 -16.71
N SER A 78 5.42 12.62 -15.42
CA SER A 78 5.89 13.97 -15.08
C SER A 78 7.32 14.17 -15.61
N ASP A 79 7.54 15.19 -16.45
CA ASP A 79 8.85 15.63 -16.96
C ASP A 79 9.80 16.13 -15.85
N SER A 80 9.38 16.03 -14.58
CA SER A 80 10.20 16.28 -13.40
C SER A 80 11.42 15.35 -13.41
N ILE A 81 12.56 15.90 -13.81
CA ILE A 81 13.91 15.32 -13.69
C ILE A 81 14.30 15.31 -12.20
N SER A 82 13.49 14.70 -11.33
CA SER A 82 14.00 14.28 -10.03
C SER A 82 14.94 13.12 -10.33
N ILE A 83 16.24 13.36 -10.20
CA ILE A 83 17.27 12.32 -10.19
C ILE A 83 17.11 11.58 -8.85
N ASP A 84 16.00 10.86 -8.72
CA ASP A 84 15.70 10.00 -7.58
C ASP A 84 16.59 8.75 -7.71
N THR A 85 17.87 8.88 -7.32
CA THR A 85 18.85 7.78 -7.36
C THR A 85 18.76 6.87 -6.15
N GLU A 86 18.23 7.39 -5.04
CA GLU A 86 18.05 6.61 -3.83
C GLU A 86 16.74 5.82 -3.92
N ILE A 87 16.83 4.51 -3.75
CA ILE A 87 15.67 3.62 -3.69
C ILE A 87 14.97 3.84 -2.37
N LYS A 88 13.66 4.11 -2.44
CA LYS A 88 12.80 4.37 -1.29
C LYS A 88 11.60 3.42 -1.31
N GLY A 89 10.79 3.49 -0.27
CA GLY A 89 9.58 2.68 -0.10
C GLY A 89 9.86 1.36 0.62
N SER A 90 8.98 1.00 1.53
CA SER A 90 9.23 -0.01 2.56
C SER A 90 9.17 -1.43 2.01
N LEU A 91 8.24 -1.70 1.10
CA LEU A 91 7.99 -3.03 0.54
C LEU A 91 8.40 -3.14 -0.94
N ASN A 92 9.12 -2.17 -1.48
CA ASN A 92 9.53 -2.20 -2.88
C ASN A 92 10.57 -3.32 -3.13
N ASP A 93 10.64 -3.83 -4.36
CA ASP A 93 11.72 -4.75 -4.75
C ASP A 93 13.03 -3.98 -4.97
N PHE A 94 13.82 -3.86 -3.91
CA PHE A 94 15.13 -3.21 -3.97
C PHE A 94 16.09 -3.91 -4.94
N SER A 95 15.94 -5.20 -5.20
CA SER A 95 16.84 -5.93 -6.10
C SER A 95 16.63 -5.49 -7.55
N THR A 96 15.38 -5.41 -7.98
CA THR A 96 14.99 -4.91 -9.30
C THR A 96 15.30 -3.42 -9.44
N LEU A 97 14.95 -2.60 -8.43
CA LEU A 97 15.15 -1.15 -8.48
C LEU A 97 16.63 -0.72 -8.42
N LYS A 98 17.54 -1.55 -7.89
CA LYS A 98 19.00 -1.30 -7.98
C LYS A 98 19.53 -1.36 -9.40
N ILE A 99 18.92 -2.19 -10.25
CA ILE A 99 19.35 -2.39 -11.63
C ILE A 99 18.65 -1.38 -12.54
N LYS A 100 17.34 -1.23 -12.36
CA LYS A 100 16.46 -0.39 -13.17
C LYS A 100 16.54 1.10 -12.81
N GLY A 101 16.81 1.42 -11.56
CA GLY A 101 16.76 2.78 -11.02
C GLY A 101 15.36 3.16 -10.52
N PHE A 102 15.30 3.92 -9.42
CA PHE A 102 14.04 4.33 -8.80
C PHE A 102 13.29 5.42 -9.59
N ASN A 103 14.00 6.13 -10.48
CA ASN A 103 13.41 7.06 -11.44
C ASN A 103 12.48 6.38 -12.44
N GLU A 104 12.74 5.11 -12.76
CA GLU A 104 11.96 4.27 -13.68
C GLU A 104 10.85 3.47 -12.97
N TYR A 105 10.63 3.71 -11.66
CA TYR A 105 9.56 3.05 -10.89
C TYR A 105 8.22 3.13 -11.62
N ASN A 106 7.54 1.99 -11.78
CA ASN A 106 6.31 1.87 -12.55
C ASN A 106 5.23 1.05 -11.82
N ILE A 107 4.13 0.76 -12.52
CA ILE A 107 3.01 -0.03 -11.98
C ILE A 107 3.42 -1.46 -11.58
N GLU A 108 4.38 -2.08 -12.26
CA GLU A 108 4.84 -3.44 -11.93
C GLU A 108 5.60 -3.45 -10.59
N ASP A 109 6.43 -2.42 -10.35
CA ASP A 109 7.12 -2.25 -9.07
C ASP A 109 6.13 -1.99 -7.92
N GLU A 110 5.07 -1.23 -8.20
CA GLU A 110 4.00 -0.97 -7.24
C GLU A 110 3.14 -2.21 -6.97
N LEU A 111 2.88 -3.00 -8.00
CA LEU A 111 2.19 -4.29 -7.90
C LEU A 111 2.97 -5.27 -7.02
N TYR A 112 4.31 -5.27 -7.08
CA TYR A 112 5.14 -6.08 -6.19
C TYR A 112 4.87 -5.76 -4.71
N ALA A 113 4.93 -4.49 -4.31
CA ALA A 113 4.63 -4.06 -2.95
C ALA A 113 3.19 -4.40 -2.54
N LEU A 114 2.24 -4.20 -3.46
CA LEU A 114 0.83 -4.54 -3.26
C LEU A 114 0.62 -6.04 -3.00
N THR A 115 1.35 -6.93 -3.68
CA THR A 115 1.24 -8.38 -3.44
C THR A 115 1.62 -8.76 -2.02
N GLN A 116 2.62 -8.09 -1.43
CA GLN A 116 3.03 -8.32 -0.04
C GLN A 116 1.95 -7.86 0.94
N VAL A 117 1.33 -6.71 0.68
CA VAL A 117 0.17 -6.23 1.47
C VAL A 117 -0.98 -7.24 1.42
N LEU A 118 -1.34 -7.73 0.23
CA LEU A 118 -2.43 -8.70 0.09
C LEU A 118 -2.11 -10.03 0.76
N TYR A 119 -0.85 -10.49 0.68
CA TYR A 119 -0.38 -11.66 1.40
C TYR A 119 -0.50 -11.48 2.92
N PHE A 120 -0.08 -10.32 3.43
CA PHE A 120 -0.20 -9.99 4.85
C PHE A 120 -1.66 -9.93 5.30
N ILE A 121 -2.57 -9.33 4.50
CA ILE A 121 -4.01 -9.35 4.76
C ILE A 121 -4.56 -10.77 4.79
N ALA A 122 -4.13 -11.63 3.87
CA ALA A 122 -4.63 -13.00 3.77
C ALA A 122 -4.14 -13.90 4.92
N THR A 123 -2.89 -13.72 5.36
CA THR A 123 -2.20 -14.70 6.22
C THR A 123 -1.82 -14.18 7.60
N GLY A 124 -1.69 -12.87 7.75
CA GLY A 124 -1.07 -12.22 8.91
C GLY A 124 0.43 -12.43 9.02
N LYS A 125 1.11 -12.86 7.94
CA LYS A 125 2.56 -13.08 7.89
C LYS A 125 3.21 -12.11 6.89
N GLU A 126 4.45 -11.75 7.18
CA GLU A 126 5.33 -10.97 6.30
C GLU A 126 6.17 -11.96 5.46
N ASN A 127 6.40 -11.65 4.18
CA ASN A 127 7.17 -12.50 3.24
C ASN A 127 8.67 -12.16 3.26
#